data_AF-A0A5S3WI35-F1
#
_entry.id   AF-A0A5S3WI35-F1
#
_cell.length_a   1.000
_cell.length_b   1.000
_cell.length_c   1.000
_cell.angle_alpha   90.00
_cell.angle_beta   90.00
_cell.angle_gamma   90.00
#
_symmetry.space_group_name_H-M   'P 1'
#
loop_
_entity.id
_entity.type
_entity.pdbx_description
1 polymer ?
#
loop_
_entity_poly.entity_id
_entity_poly.type
_entity_poly.pdbx_seq_one_letter_code
_entity_poly.pdbx_strand_id
1 'polypeptide(L)'
;MKTQHLNPLTLALCLSGALIAPLSFASTDLTQPNAGIITASGENGTAEGRSKAFDDSQYSKWLTFTPTGWIAYQFNTPQIVSGYTLTSANDAASRDPQDWQLLGSNDGNTWYELDTQTNQIFSARYQTRQYSVTNNQAYRHYKLNVTANQGAGILQLAEIELLGGTTPPGDSLPLTDSQSLSKGSWQHYGPFNVAGKVLATTSGSGDADLYIGLGSQPTTNNYQCASTSPTAAESCQAQGNNLYVSVYGWSATRYTINIQEQSDNGGGNWDKPVVDFVDMNPETAGSQLVKRIISDPAAHMAKRCVDVAKVLYTDPKESQRFRHLRFELREKDAWGNDFVAYKLGQDGSGEMTIAVSTKHLEKVYREGNNDDNAIRDEIDGILFHEVTHGYNNSPITHDGYGDGGPYWAYTEGLADAVRIGAGFHKTRQPDITNPKKWLGGYTTTGFFLHYIKQEKDPLFIRKFNQSAVDYTNYTWSFDRVFTDILGIGVEQAWQDYVQFIQNGGQLQY
;
A
#
# COMPACT_ATOMS: atom_id res chain seq x y z
N MET A 1 -25.77 -80.06 30.73
CA MET A 1 -25.08 -79.29 29.65
C MET A 1 -25.13 -77.83 30.05
N LYS A 2 -24.07 -77.33 30.69
CA LYS A 2 -23.05 -76.39 30.11
C LYS A 2 -23.66 -75.00 29.82
N THR A 3 -23.48 -74.04 30.74
CA THR A 3 -22.54 -72.87 30.67
C THR A 3 -23.01 -71.82 29.65
N GLN A 4 -23.03 -70.49 29.87
CA GLN A 4 -22.18 -69.60 30.67
C GLN A 4 -22.79 -68.18 30.66
N HIS A 5 -22.35 -67.33 31.59
CA HIS A 5 -22.59 -65.87 31.66
C HIS A 5 -22.31 -65.10 30.36
N LEU A 6 -22.99 -63.96 30.17
CA LEU A 6 -22.37 -62.62 30.01
C LEU A 6 -23.43 -61.53 29.75
N ASN A 7 -23.26 -60.39 30.44
CA ASN A 7 -23.88 -59.10 30.13
C ASN A 7 -23.27 -58.56 28.81
N PRO A 8 -23.98 -57.73 28.04
CA PRO A 8 -23.37 -56.44 27.75
C PRO A 8 -24.34 -55.25 27.76
N LEU A 9 -23.72 -54.12 28.11
CA LEU A 9 -24.17 -52.75 28.02
C LEU A 9 -25.06 -52.46 26.81
N THR A 10 -26.21 -51.83 27.07
CA THR A 10 -26.98 -51.09 26.09
C THR A 10 -26.24 -49.79 25.76
N LEU A 11 -25.38 -49.82 24.74
CA LEU A 11 -24.78 -48.63 24.16
C LEU A 11 -25.81 -48.01 23.20
N ALA A 12 -26.53 -46.99 23.66
CA ALA A 12 -27.31 -46.13 22.77
C ALA A 12 -26.36 -45.24 21.99
N LEU A 13 -26.01 -45.63 20.75
CA LEU A 13 -25.45 -44.70 19.77
C LEU A 13 -26.56 -43.73 19.35
N CYS A 14 -26.65 -42.59 20.02
CA CYS A 14 -27.16 -41.39 19.38
C CYS A 14 -26.13 -40.97 18.33
N LEU A 15 -26.31 -41.36 17.07
CA LEU A 15 -25.75 -40.59 15.95
C LEU A 15 -26.52 -39.26 15.91
N SER A 16 -26.11 -38.31 16.73
CA SER A 16 -26.28 -36.90 16.40
C SER A 16 -25.31 -36.64 15.25
N GLY A 17 -25.76 -36.91 14.02
CA GLY A 17 -25.16 -36.33 12.84
C GLY A 17 -25.29 -34.82 13.00
N ALA A 18 -24.24 -34.18 13.53
CA ALA A 18 -24.11 -32.75 13.42
C ALA A 18 -24.13 -32.45 11.93
N LEU A 19 -25.23 -31.88 11.46
CA LEU A 19 -25.22 -31.07 10.25
C LEU A 19 -24.20 -29.98 10.51
N ILE A 20 -22.95 -30.24 10.10
CA ILE A 20 -21.95 -29.19 9.96
C ILE A 20 -22.50 -28.35 8.82
N ALA A 21 -23.25 -27.31 9.17
CA ALA A 21 -23.45 -26.20 8.26
C ALA A 21 -22.04 -25.76 7.84
N PRO A 22 -21.74 -25.68 6.53
CA PRO A 22 -20.46 -25.12 6.13
C PRO A 22 -20.36 -23.72 6.74
N LEU A 23 -19.28 -23.48 7.45
CA LEU A 23 -18.92 -22.16 7.95
C LEU A 23 -18.96 -21.20 6.75
N SER A 24 -20.00 -20.36 6.69
CA SER A 24 -20.00 -19.21 5.81
C SER A 24 -18.99 -18.24 6.41
N PHE A 25 -17.79 -18.25 5.88
CA PHE A 25 -16.83 -17.18 6.12
C PHE A 25 -17.36 -15.94 5.41
N ALA A 26 -17.67 -14.89 6.17
CA ALA A 26 -17.94 -13.58 5.61
C ALA A 26 -16.61 -13.01 5.11
N SER A 27 -16.22 -13.40 3.90
CA SER A 27 -15.04 -12.91 3.21
C SER A 27 -15.48 -11.90 2.15
N THR A 28 -14.88 -10.73 2.16
CA THR A 28 -15.13 -9.66 1.19
C THR A 28 -14.49 -10.02 -0.14
N ASP A 29 -15.22 -9.83 -1.23
CA ASP A 29 -14.63 -9.87 -2.56
C ASP A 29 -13.68 -8.68 -2.79
N LEU A 30 -12.43 -9.01 -3.09
CA LEU A 30 -11.37 -8.03 -3.36
C LEU A 30 -11.32 -7.64 -4.84
N THR A 31 -11.92 -8.43 -5.74
CA THR A 31 -11.84 -8.23 -7.19
C THR A 31 -12.96 -7.34 -7.72
N GLN A 32 -12.86 -6.04 -7.47
CA GLN A 32 -13.84 -5.07 -7.96
C GLN A 32 -13.79 -4.94 -9.50
N PRO A 33 -14.95 -4.78 -10.17
CA PRO A 33 -15.03 -4.57 -11.61
C PRO A 33 -14.19 -3.37 -12.07
N ASN A 34 -13.36 -3.57 -13.10
CA ASN A 34 -12.46 -2.57 -13.68
C ASN A 34 -11.39 -1.99 -12.73
N ALA A 35 -11.17 -2.58 -11.56
CA ALA A 35 -10.18 -2.08 -10.59
C ALA A 35 -8.77 -2.68 -10.78
N GLY A 36 -8.65 -3.82 -11.45
CA GLY A 36 -7.39 -4.54 -11.65
C GLY A 36 -7.07 -4.82 -13.12
N ILE A 37 -5.85 -5.28 -13.38
CA ILE A 37 -5.41 -5.67 -14.73
C ILE A 37 -5.64 -7.17 -14.91
N ILE A 38 -6.38 -7.55 -15.95
CA ILE A 38 -6.72 -8.94 -16.24
C ILE A 38 -5.95 -9.42 -17.47
N THR A 39 -5.28 -10.56 -17.33
CA THR A 39 -4.59 -11.26 -18.43
C THR A 39 -5.04 -12.72 -18.49
N ALA A 40 -5.04 -13.33 -19.68
CA ALA A 40 -5.46 -14.71 -19.86
C ALA A 40 -4.66 -15.38 -20.98
N SER A 41 -4.62 -16.71 -20.98
CA SER A 41 -3.99 -17.52 -22.03
C SER A 41 -4.73 -17.46 -23.37
N GLY A 42 -6.01 -17.08 -23.36
CA GLY A 42 -6.87 -16.97 -24.53
C GLY A 42 -8.23 -16.37 -24.14
N GLU A 43 -8.98 -15.88 -25.10
CA GLU A 43 -10.32 -15.31 -24.90
C GLU A 43 -11.16 -15.31 -26.20
N ASN A 44 -12.48 -15.21 -26.08
CA ASN A 44 -13.40 -15.11 -27.23
C ASN A 44 -13.93 -13.69 -27.42
N GLY A 45 -13.09 -12.84 -28.04
CA GLY A 45 -13.45 -11.47 -28.40
C GLY A 45 -13.87 -10.62 -27.20
N THR A 46 -14.76 -9.65 -27.42
CA THR A 46 -15.22 -8.73 -26.37
C THR A 46 -16.47 -9.19 -25.64
N ALA A 47 -17.31 -10.02 -26.27
CA ALA A 47 -18.55 -10.52 -25.68
C ALA A 47 -18.30 -11.57 -24.60
N GLU A 48 -17.26 -12.39 -24.77
CA GLU A 48 -16.88 -13.48 -23.86
C GLU A 48 -15.37 -13.39 -23.49
N GLY A 49 -14.90 -12.14 -23.38
CA GLY A 49 -13.51 -11.78 -23.12
C GLY A 49 -13.08 -11.96 -21.67
N ARG A 50 -11.79 -11.86 -21.39
CA ARG A 50 -11.23 -12.10 -20.02
C ARG A 50 -11.81 -11.21 -18.92
N SER A 51 -12.25 -9.99 -19.25
CA SER A 51 -12.88 -9.08 -18.28
C SER A 51 -14.19 -9.63 -17.72
N LYS A 52 -14.83 -10.56 -18.42
CA LYS A 52 -16.09 -11.18 -18.02
C LYS A 52 -15.98 -12.10 -16.82
N ALA A 53 -14.78 -12.55 -16.47
CA ALA A 53 -14.58 -13.36 -15.27
C ALA A 53 -14.48 -12.53 -13.97
N PHE A 54 -14.52 -11.19 -14.04
CA PHE A 54 -14.33 -10.28 -12.91
C PHE A 54 -15.24 -9.04 -13.07
N ASP A 55 -16.48 -9.24 -13.55
CA ASP A 55 -17.44 -8.15 -13.79
C ASP A 55 -18.68 -8.21 -12.87
N ASP A 56 -18.60 -8.97 -11.77
CA ASP A 56 -19.66 -9.18 -10.77
C ASP A 56 -20.96 -9.71 -11.40
N SER A 57 -20.86 -10.49 -12.47
CA SER A 57 -22.01 -10.95 -13.25
C SER A 57 -21.90 -12.42 -13.62
N GLN A 58 -22.66 -13.25 -12.90
CA GLN A 58 -22.88 -14.65 -13.24
C GLN A 58 -23.48 -14.88 -14.65
N TYR A 59 -24.01 -13.83 -15.32
CA TYR A 59 -24.65 -13.93 -16.63
C TYR A 59 -23.73 -13.57 -17.80
N SER A 60 -22.51 -13.12 -17.50
CA SER A 60 -21.43 -12.94 -18.46
C SER A 60 -20.45 -14.11 -18.32
N LYS A 61 -19.51 -14.30 -19.27
CA LYS A 61 -18.49 -15.36 -19.14
C LYS A 61 -17.21 -15.07 -19.89
N TRP A 62 -16.10 -15.54 -19.33
CA TRP A 62 -14.85 -15.75 -20.06
C TRP A 62 -14.88 -17.11 -20.77
N LEU A 63 -14.43 -17.16 -22.02
CA LEU A 63 -14.31 -18.40 -22.80
C LEU A 63 -12.96 -18.46 -23.53
N THR A 64 -12.31 -19.63 -23.52
CA THR A 64 -11.14 -19.92 -24.36
C THR A 64 -11.38 -21.16 -25.22
N PHE A 65 -10.88 -21.16 -26.46
CA PHE A 65 -11.05 -22.24 -27.44
C PHE A 65 -10.12 -23.44 -27.22
N THR A 66 -9.76 -23.69 -25.96
CA THR A 66 -8.89 -24.78 -25.51
C THR A 66 -9.52 -25.44 -24.27
N PRO A 67 -9.31 -26.75 -24.06
CA PRO A 67 -9.89 -27.46 -22.92
C PRO A 67 -9.30 -27.01 -21.57
N THR A 68 -8.13 -26.37 -21.60
CA THR A 68 -7.39 -25.85 -20.45
C THR A 68 -6.99 -24.39 -20.71
N GLY A 69 -6.62 -23.66 -19.66
CA GLY A 69 -6.19 -22.27 -19.79
C GLY A 69 -5.93 -21.62 -18.44
N TRP A 70 -5.31 -20.44 -18.47
CA TRP A 70 -5.10 -19.64 -17.26
C TRP A 70 -5.69 -18.24 -17.43
N ILE A 71 -6.13 -17.69 -16.31
CA ILE A 71 -6.57 -16.30 -16.19
C ILE A 71 -5.99 -15.72 -14.90
N ALA A 72 -5.49 -14.50 -14.96
CA ALA A 72 -4.82 -13.84 -13.86
C ALA A 72 -5.37 -12.44 -13.63
N TYR A 73 -5.60 -12.13 -12.36
CA TYR A 73 -5.95 -10.81 -11.86
C TYR A 73 -4.72 -10.19 -11.19
N GLN A 74 -4.41 -8.96 -11.56
CA GLN A 74 -3.38 -8.14 -10.94
C GLN A 74 -4.04 -7.03 -10.13
N PHE A 75 -3.85 -7.09 -8.81
CA PHE A 75 -4.22 -6.02 -7.91
C PHE A 75 -3.29 -4.81 -8.07
N ASN A 76 -3.82 -3.62 -7.76
CA ASN A 76 -3.00 -2.40 -7.71
C ASN A 76 -1.96 -2.47 -6.58
N THR A 77 -2.36 -3.04 -5.43
CA THR A 77 -1.52 -3.33 -4.26
C THR A 77 -1.60 -4.81 -3.90
N PRO A 78 -0.53 -5.47 -3.40
CA PRO A 78 -0.58 -6.86 -2.98
C PRO A 78 -1.67 -7.12 -1.94
N GLN A 79 -2.47 -8.16 -2.14
CA GLN A 79 -3.56 -8.55 -1.25
C GLN A 79 -3.31 -9.93 -0.67
N ILE A 80 -3.80 -10.18 0.56
CA ILE A 80 -3.87 -11.53 1.12
C ILE A 80 -5.25 -12.11 0.75
N VAL A 81 -5.25 -13.06 -0.17
CA VAL A 81 -6.44 -13.82 -0.54
C VAL A 81 -6.53 -15.04 0.36
N SER A 82 -7.63 -15.17 1.11
CA SER A 82 -7.92 -16.28 2.02
C SER A 82 -8.96 -17.26 1.48
N GLY A 83 -9.52 -16.97 0.30
CA GLY A 83 -10.44 -17.84 -0.40
C GLY A 83 -10.74 -17.32 -1.79
N TYR A 84 -11.49 -18.07 -2.57
CA TYR A 84 -11.98 -17.60 -3.86
C TYR A 84 -13.31 -18.28 -4.19
N THR A 85 -14.10 -17.66 -5.06
CA THR A 85 -15.26 -18.30 -5.68
C THR A 85 -15.02 -18.52 -7.16
N LEU A 86 -15.65 -19.55 -7.70
CA LEU A 86 -15.77 -19.79 -9.14
C LEU A 86 -17.25 -20.00 -9.47
N THR A 87 -17.76 -19.31 -10.49
CA THR A 87 -19.16 -19.45 -10.93
C THR A 87 -19.23 -20.10 -12.31
N SER A 88 -20.01 -21.18 -12.43
CA SER A 88 -20.21 -21.86 -13.72
C SER A 88 -21.04 -21.00 -14.68
N ALA A 89 -20.69 -20.96 -15.97
CA ALA A 89 -21.38 -20.15 -16.99
C ALA A 89 -22.79 -20.66 -17.38
N ASN A 90 -23.27 -20.32 -18.58
CA ASN A 90 -24.61 -20.66 -19.08
C ASN A 90 -24.62 -21.87 -20.04
N ASP A 91 -23.64 -22.04 -20.93
CA ASP A 91 -23.75 -22.92 -22.11
C ASP A 91 -23.78 -24.44 -21.81
N ALA A 92 -22.68 -25.03 -21.32
CA ALA A 92 -22.56 -26.49 -21.20
C ALA A 92 -21.66 -26.91 -20.03
N ALA A 93 -22.14 -27.84 -19.20
CA ALA A 93 -21.40 -28.34 -18.04
C ALA A 93 -20.06 -29.02 -18.40
N SER A 94 -19.94 -29.63 -19.58
CA SER A 94 -18.70 -30.27 -20.05
C SER A 94 -17.53 -29.30 -20.24
N ARG A 95 -17.78 -27.98 -20.26
CA ARG A 95 -16.77 -26.92 -20.42
C ARG A 95 -16.32 -26.30 -19.10
N ASP A 96 -16.94 -26.66 -17.99
CA ASP A 96 -16.63 -26.07 -16.69
C ASP A 96 -15.29 -26.62 -16.15
N PRO A 97 -14.53 -25.84 -15.38
CA PRO A 97 -13.28 -26.31 -14.77
C PRO A 97 -13.51 -27.55 -13.91
N GLN A 98 -12.64 -28.55 -14.02
CA GLN A 98 -12.64 -29.76 -13.20
C GLN A 98 -11.43 -29.79 -12.26
N ASP A 99 -10.25 -29.49 -12.80
CA ASP A 99 -8.97 -29.47 -12.08
C ASP A 99 -8.28 -28.13 -12.31
N TRP A 100 -7.70 -27.54 -11.27
CA TRP A 100 -6.95 -26.29 -11.37
C TRP A 100 -6.01 -26.06 -10.19
N GLN A 101 -5.12 -25.08 -10.38
CA GLN A 101 -4.30 -24.50 -9.33
C GLN A 101 -4.64 -23.01 -9.17
N LEU A 102 -4.69 -22.53 -7.93
CA LEU A 102 -4.60 -21.09 -7.64
C LEU A 102 -3.15 -20.78 -7.30
N LEU A 103 -2.59 -19.77 -7.97
CA LEU A 103 -1.20 -19.37 -7.86
C LEU A 103 -1.07 -17.89 -7.45
N GLY A 104 -0.10 -17.57 -6.60
CA GLY A 104 0.26 -16.21 -6.21
C GLY A 104 1.62 -15.78 -6.78
N SER A 105 1.76 -14.52 -7.15
CA SER A 105 3.04 -13.94 -7.61
C SER A 105 3.14 -12.44 -7.28
N ASN A 106 4.36 -11.94 -7.08
CA ASN A 106 4.64 -10.51 -6.89
C ASN A 106 5.37 -9.86 -8.07
N ASP A 107 5.98 -10.65 -8.96
CA ASP A 107 6.74 -10.19 -10.13
C ASP A 107 6.06 -10.54 -11.46
N GLY A 108 4.96 -11.30 -11.42
CA GLY A 108 4.24 -11.81 -12.60
C GLY A 108 4.93 -12.98 -13.31
N ASN A 109 6.14 -13.36 -12.88
CA ASN A 109 7.00 -14.36 -13.52
C ASN A 109 7.19 -15.61 -12.67
N THR A 110 7.47 -15.43 -11.38
CA THR A 110 7.64 -16.50 -10.41
C THR A 110 6.32 -16.73 -9.69
N TRP A 111 5.76 -17.94 -9.82
CA TRP A 111 4.45 -18.29 -9.30
C TRP A 111 4.55 -19.35 -8.21
N TYR A 112 3.84 -19.12 -7.11
CA TYR A 112 3.76 -20.02 -5.96
C TYR A 112 2.36 -20.62 -5.89
N GLU A 113 2.27 -21.94 -5.70
CA GLU A 113 0.99 -22.61 -5.54
C GLU A 113 0.37 -22.29 -4.17
N LEU A 114 -0.89 -21.82 -4.19
CA LEU A 114 -1.66 -21.48 -2.99
C LEU A 114 -2.76 -22.49 -2.71
N ASP A 115 -3.34 -23.06 -3.78
CA ASP A 115 -4.34 -24.10 -3.69
C ASP A 115 -4.34 -24.98 -4.94
N THR A 116 -4.75 -26.23 -4.77
CA THR A 116 -4.94 -27.20 -5.85
C THR A 116 -6.25 -27.93 -5.64
N GLN A 117 -7.11 -27.91 -6.66
CA GLN A 117 -8.38 -28.60 -6.67
C GLN A 117 -8.43 -29.63 -7.79
N THR A 118 -9.05 -30.79 -7.51
CA THR A 118 -9.25 -31.86 -8.49
C THR A 118 -10.67 -32.42 -8.41
N ASN A 119 -11.16 -32.94 -9.53
CA ASN A 119 -12.45 -33.62 -9.67
C ASN A 119 -13.64 -32.76 -9.21
N GLN A 120 -13.56 -31.45 -9.39
CA GLN A 120 -14.62 -30.54 -9.00
C GLN A 120 -15.76 -30.57 -10.02
N ILE A 121 -17.00 -30.59 -9.51
CA ILE A 121 -18.21 -30.65 -10.33
C ILE A 121 -19.10 -29.45 -9.98
N PHE A 122 -19.70 -28.83 -11.00
CA PHE A 122 -20.80 -27.88 -10.85
C PHE A 122 -22.10 -28.61 -11.22
N SER A 123 -22.98 -28.81 -10.24
CA SER A 123 -24.24 -29.55 -10.37
C SER A 123 -25.36 -28.75 -11.05
N ALA A 124 -25.17 -27.45 -11.24
CA ALA A 124 -26.10 -26.56 -11.91
C ALA A 124 -25.36 -25.46 -12.70
N ARG A 125 -26.07 -24.78 -13.62
CA ARG A 125 -25.57 -23.55 -14.26
C ARG A 125 -25.66 -22.37 -13.31
N TYR A 126 -24.76 -21.41 -13.50
CA TYR A 126 -24.61 -20.24 -12.62
C TYR A 126 -24.34 -20.62 -11.16
N GLN A 127 -23.81 -21.82 -10.93
CA GLN A 127 -23.49 -22.26 -9.58
C GLN A 127 -22.15 -21.65 -9.19
N THR A 128 -22.18 -20.83 -8.15
CA THR A 128 -20.98 -20.38 -7.44
C THR A 128 -20.52 -21.46 -6.46
N ARG A 129 -19.24 -21.80 -6.51
CA ARG A 129 -18.58 -22.65 -5.53
C ARG A 129 -17.44 -21.86 -4.89
N GLN A 130 -17.35 -21.93 -3.58
CA GLN A 130 -16.34 -21.24 -2.77
C GLN A 130 -15.28 -22.24 -2.28
N TYR A 131 -14.04 -21.78 -2.24
CA TYR A 131 -12.87 -22.54 -1.82
C TYR A 131 -12.06 -21.69 -0.83
N SER A 132 -11.62 -22.29 0.27
CA SER A 132 -10.77 -21.62 1.27
C SER A 132 -9.30 -21.87 0.96
N VAL A 133 -8.47 -20.84 1.15
CA VAL A 133 -7.03 -20.89 0.89
C VAL A 133 -6.30 -20.52 2.17
N THR A 134 -5.36 -21.36 2.60
CA THR A 134 -4.45 -21.00 3.69
C THR A 134 -3.29 -20.22 3.12
N ASN A 135 -3.42 -18.90 3.15
CA ASN A 135 -2.40 -17.99 2.66
C ASN A 135 -2.19 -16.84 3.66
N ASN A 136 -0.96 -16.65 4.07
CA ASN A 136 -0.52 -15.58 4.96
C ASN A 136 0.40 -14.57 4.26
N GLN A 137 0.60 -14.72 2.94
CA GLN A 137 1.45 -13.87 2.13
C GLN A 137 0.60 -13.03 1.17
N ALA A 138 0.88 -11.74 1.12
CA ALA A 138 0.25 -10.85 0.15
C ALA A 138 0.91 -11.04 -1.22
N TYR A 139 0.08 -11.22 -2.25
CA TYR A 139 0.50 -11.31 -3.65
C TYR A 139 -0.15 -10.21 -4.48
N ARG A 140 0.60 -9.66 -5.43
CA ARG A 140 0.07 -8.69 -6.40
C ARG A 140 -0.72 -9.35 -7.52
N HIS A 141 -0.31 -10.55 -7.90
CA HIS A 141 -0.92 -11.32 -8.97
C HIS A 141 -1.49 -12.61 -8.41
N TYR A 142 -2.71 -12.92 -8.80
CA TYR A 142 -3.35 -14.21 -8.56
C TYR A 142 -3.75 -14.81 -9.90
N LYS A 143 -3.41 -16.08 -10.10
CA LYS A 143 -3.68 -16.80 -11.36
C LYS A 143 -4.43 -18.08 -11.06
N LEU A 144 -5.58 -18.23 -11.71
CA LEU A 144 -6.27 -19.51 -11.81
C LEU A 144 -5.73 -20.24 -13.04
N ASN A 145 -5.09 -21.39 -12.83
CA ASN A 145 -4.55 -22.24 -13.89
C ASN A 145 -5.39 -23.52 -13.99
N VAL A 146 -6.31 -23.58 -14.95
CA VAL A 146 -7.19 -24.74 -15.17
C VAL A 146 -6.45 -25.80 -15.96
N THR A 147 -6.26 -26.97 -15.35
CA THR A 147 -5.48 -28.09 -15.87
C THR A 147 -6.36 -29.19 -16.49
N ALA A 148 -7.65 -29.23 -16.15
CA ALA A 148 -8.65 -30.05 -16.84
C ALA A 148 -10.05 -29.44 -16.74
N ASN A 149 -10.91 -29.74 -17.71
CA ASN A 149 -12.35 -29.47 -17.69
C ASN A 149 -13.12 -30.80 -17.77
N GLN A 150 -14.45 -30.71 -17.78
CA GLN A 150 -15.38 -31.85 -17.80
C GLN A 150 -15.50 -32.54 -19.19
N GLY A 151 -14.46 -32.49 -20.04
CA GLY A 151 -14.33 -33.27 -21.27
C GLY A 151 -14.66 -32.55 -22.58
N ALA A 152 -14.91 -31.24 -22.57
CA ALA A 152 -15.10 -30.45 -23.79
C ALA A 152 -13.77 -29.94 -24.38
N GLY A 153 -13.73 -29.65 -25.68
CA GLY A 153 -12.57 -29.04 -26.32
C GLY A 153 -12.33 -27.55 -26.01
N ILE A 154 -13.20 -26.92 -25.21
CA ILE A 154 -13.15 -25.50 -24.84
C ILE A 154 -13.49 -25.31 -23.36
N LEU A 155 -13.04 -24.21 -22.76
CA LEU A 155 -13.20 -23.88 -21.34
C LEU A 155 -14.01 -22.59 -21.20
N GLN A 156 -14.86 -22.53 -20.17
CA GLN A 156 -15.64 -21.33 -19.83
C GLN A 156 -15.70 -21.11 -18.33
N LEU A 157 -15.91 -19.88 -17.91
CA LEU A 157 -16.23 -19.54 -16.53
C LEU A 157 -17.01 -18.23 -16.47
N ALA A 158 -18.03 -18.15 -15.61
CA ALA A 158 -18.84 -16.93 -15.47
C ALA A 158 -18.09 -15.89 -14.66
N GLU A 159 -17.67 -16.24 -13.44
CA GLU A 159 -17.11 -15.29 -12.47
C GLU A 159 -16.01 -15.95 -11.64
N ILE A 160 -15.04 -15.14 -11.21
CA ILE A 160 -14.01 -15.43 -10.23
C ILE A 160 -14.02 -14.28 -9.22
N GLU A 161 -14.27 -14.58 -7.94
CA GLU A 161 -14.07 -13.62 -6.86
C GLU A 161 -12.85 -14.03 -6.04
N LEU A 162 -11.90 -13.12 -5.82
CA LEU A 162 -10.80 -13.37 -4.89
C LEU A 162 -11.17 -12.79 -3.54
N LEU A 163 -11.34 -13.69 -2.56
CA LEU A 163 -11.91 -13.35 -1.27
C LEU A 163 -10.82 -13.06 -0.25
N GLY A 164 -10.99 -11.97 0.49
CA GLY A 164 -10.15 -11.59 1.63
C GLY A 164 -10.99 -11.15 2.82
N GLY A 165 -10.33 -10.76 3.90
CA GLY A 165 -10.98 -10.24 5.10
C GLY A 165 -11.30 -11.32 6.14
N THR A 166 -10.40 -11.46 7.10
CA THR A 166 -10.82 -11.02 8.44
C THR A 166 -10.25 -9.62 8.55
N THR A 167 -11.09 -8.60 8.41
CA THR A 167 -10.79 -7.33 9.07
C THR A 167 -11.09 -7.61 10.53
N PRO A 168 -10.09 -7.66 11.42
CA PRO A 168 -10.35 -7.70 12.84
C PRO A 168 -11.27 -6.53 13.23
N PRO A 169 -12.13 -6.68 14.24
CA PRO A 169 -12.94 -5.58 14.73
C PRO A 169 -12.01 -4.39 15.04
N GLY A 170 -12.21 -3.29 14.31
CA GLY A 170 -11.45 -2.04 14.40
C GLY A 170 -9.97 -2.12 14.02
N ASP A 171 -9.63 -1.36 12.99
CA ASP A 171 -8.30 -1.14 12.40
C ASP A 171 -7.70 0.22 12.79
N SER A 172 -8.42 1.00 13.59
CA SER A 172 -8.01 2.29 14.13
C SER A 172 -8.01 2.28 15.65
N LEU A 173 -7.09 3.04 16.24
CA LEU A 173 -6.97 3.23 17.67
C LEU A 173 -7.46 4.64 18.07
N PRO A 174 -7.96 4.82 19.31
CA PRO A 174 -8.15 3.81 20.34
C PRO A 174 -9.34 2.89 20.05
N LEU A 175 -9.24 1.65 20.51
CA LEU A 175 -10.26 0.61 20.33
C LEU A 175 -10.72 0.06 21.67
N THR A 176 -12.04 -0.04 21.85
CA THR A 176 -12.66 -0.78 22.95
C THR A 176 -13.70 -1.74 22.40
N ASP A 177 -13.62 -3.01 22.77
CA ASP A 177 -14.57 -4.05 22.33
C ASP A 177 -14.87 -5.02 23.48
N SER A 178 -16.05 -5.66 23.46
CA SER A 178 -16.46 -6.65 24.47
C SER A 178 -17.03 -7.91 23.83
N GLN A 179 -16.47 -9.06 24.15
CA GLN A 179 -16.78 -10.35 23.52
C GLN A 179 -16.88 -11.50 24.54
N SER A 180 -17.40 -12.64 24.08
CA SER A 180 -17.35 -13.91 24.80
C SER A 180 -16.61 -14.95 23.95
N LEU A 181 -15.68 -15.70 24.55
CA LEU A 181 -14.96 -16.78 23.87
C LEU A 181 -15.20 -18.12 24.58
N SER A 182 -15.36 -19.17 23.78
CA SER A 182 -15.24 -20.55 24.25
C SER A 182 -13.78 -20.93 24.46
N LYS A 183 -13.56 -21.95 25.29
CA LYS A 183 -12.23 -22.54 25.50
C LYS A 183 -11.58 -22.93 24.16
N GLY A 184 -10.35 -22.51 23.94
CA GLY A 184 -9.56 -22.82 22.75
C GLY A 184 -9.79 -21.89 21.56
N SER A 185 -10.67 -20.90 21.68
CA SER A 185 -10.98 -19.95 20.61
C SER A 185 -10.12 -18.69 20.70
N TRP A 186 -9.84 -18.08 19.55
CA TRP A 186 -9.13 -16.82 19.41
C TRP A 186 -10.07 -15.72 18.92
N GLN A 187 -9.82 -14.50 19.39
CA GLN A 187 -10.27 -13.27 18.75
C GLN A 187 -9.05 -12.43 18.42
N HIS A 188 -9.00 -11.87 17.21
CA HIS A 188 -7.90 -11.03 16.75
C HIS A 188 -8.40 -9.59 16.56
N TYR A 189 -7.47 -8.64 16.65
CA TYR A 189 -7.60 -7.18 16.49
C TYR A 189 -6.37 -6.66 15.72
N GLY A 190 -6.51 -5.59 14.93
CA GLY A 190 -5.44 -5.05 14.08
C GLY A 190 -5.51 -5.55 12.64
N PRO A 191 -4.41 -5.64 11.87
CA PRO A 191 -3.13 -5.11 12.24
C PRO A 191 -3.21 -3.61 12.53
N PHE A 192 -2.59 -3.19 13.62
CA PHE A 192 -2.41 -1.78 13.92
C PHE A 192 -1.05 -1.33 13.42
N ASN A 193 -1.04 -0.24 12.66
CA ASN A 193 0.18 0.48 12.32
C ASN A 193 0.21 1.72 13.21
N VAL A 194 1.15 1.73 14.15
CA VAL A 194 1.29 2.78 15.16
C VAL A 194 2.72 3.27 15.21
N ALA A 195 2.89 4.56 15.52
CA ALA A 195 4.20 5.11 15.78
C ALA A 195 4.66 4.76 17.22
N GLY A 196 3.77 4.85 18.19
CA GLY A 196 4.00 4.54 19.60
C GLY A 196 3.88 3.06 19.96
N LYS A 197 4.01 2.74 21.26
CA LYS A 197 3.67 1.41 21.77
C LYS A 197 2.16 1.25 21.78
N VAL A 198 1.65 0.15 21.24
CA VAL A 198 0.28 -0.28 21.51
C VAL A 198 0.25 -0.91 22.89
N LEU A 199 -0.56 -0.35 23.78
CA LEU A 199 -0.96 -0.96 25.04
C LEU A 199 -2.33 -1.59 24.85
N ALA A 200 -2.39 -2.91 25.00
CA ALA A 200 -3.63 -3.68 25.05
C ALA A 200 -3.87 -4.16 26.47
N THR A 201 -5.12 -4.02 26.93
CA THR A 201 -5.56 -4.51 28.24
C THR A 201 -6.89 -5.22 28.12
N THR A 202 -7.08 -6.30 28.87
CA THR A 202 -8.38 -6.98 28.99
C THR A 202 -8.90 -6.89 30.42
N SER A 203 -10.20 -7.03 30.59
CA SER A 203 -10.87 -7.16 31.89
C SER A 203 -12.13 -8.02 31.73
N GLY A 204 -12.64 -8.63 32.79
CA GLY A 204 -13.89 -9.40 32.72
C GLY A 204 -13.91 -10.62 33.64
N SER A 205 -14.47 -11.73 33.15
CA SER A 205 -14.66 -12.98 33.92
C SER A 205 -14.24 -14.21 33.13
N GLY A 206 -13.70 -15.22 33.82
CA GLY A 206 -13.11 -16.40 33.18
C GLY A 206 -11.60 -16.23 33.04
N ASP A 207 -11.01 -17.01 32.14
CA ASP A 207 -9.56 -17.06 31.89
C ASP A 207 -9.29 -16.69 30.42
N ALA A 208 -8.89 -15.43 30.20
CA ALA A 208 -8.60 -14.90 28.87
C ALA A 208 -7.14 -14.49 28.82
N ASP A 209 -6.38 -15.07 27.91
CA ASP A 209 -4.99 -14.73 27.69
C ASP A 209 -4.87 -13.67 26.59
N LEU A 210 -3.96 -12.72 26.75
CA LEU A 210 -3.70 -11.65 25.78
C LEU A 210 -2.33 -11.84 25.12
N TYR A 211 -2.31 -11.76 23.80
CA TYR A 211 -1.11 -11.88 22.99
C TYR A 211 -1.02 -10.71 22.02
N ILE A 212 0.20 -10.24 21.74
CA ILE A 212 0.48 -9.33 20.65
C ILE A 212 1.51 -9.98 19.73
N GLY A 213 1.21 -10.05 18.43
CA GLY A 213 2.10 -10.51 17.37
C GLY A 213 2.57 -9.35 16.49
N LEU A 214 3.72 -9.51 15.84
CA LEU A 214 4.30 -8.54 14.92
C LEU A 214 4.40 -9.18 13.53
N GLY A 215 3.86 -8.52 12.50
CA GLY A 215 3.90 -9.04 11.13
C GLY A 215 2.90 -10.17 10.84
N SER A 216 2.36 -10.81 11.88
CA SER A 216 1.35 -11.86 11.79
C SER A 216 0.55 -11.99 13.10
N GLN A 217 -0.61 -12.67 13.02
CA GLN A 217 -1.40 -13.00 14.20
C GLN A 217 -0.59 -13.90 15.16
N PRO A 218 -0.56 -13.59 16.47
CA PRO A 218 0.18 -14.39 17.44
C PRO A 218 -0.46 -15.77 17.65
N THR A 219 0.36 -16.72 18.12
CA THR A 219 -0.06 -18.03 18.62
C THR A 219 0.41 -18.19 20.07
N THR A 220 -0.03 -19.25 20.76
CA THR A 220 0.44 -19.53 22.13
C THR A 220 1.95 -19.79 22.25
N ASN A 221 2.64 -20.06 21.14
CA ASN A 221 4.08 -20.33 21.11
C ASN A 221 4.90 -19.29 20.32
N ASN A 222 4.23 -18.33 19.64
CA ASN A 222 4.89 -17.32 18.82
C ASN A 222 4.15 -15.99 18.98
N TYR A 223 4.76 -15.09 19.74
CA TYR A 223 4.22 -13.78 20.08
C TYR A 223 5.36 -12.80 20.38
N GLN A 224 5.09 -11.51 20.24
CA GLN A 224 5.98 -10.44 20.65
C GLN A 224 5.82 -10.10 22.13
N CYS A 225 4.59 -10.20 22.64
CA CYS A 225 4.27 -10.03 24.06
C CYS A 225 3.05 -10.91 24.40
N ALA A 226 3.03 -11.46 25.61
CA ALA A 226 1.90 -12.22 26.13
C ALA A 226 1.69 -11.93 27.62
N SER A 227 0.44 -11.95 28.04
CA SER A 227 0.01 -11.88 29.43
C SER A 227 -1.05 -12.97 29.62
N THR A 228 -0.80 -13.89 30.56
CA THR A 228 -1.51 -15.18 30.70
C THR A 228 -1.84 -15.49 32.15
N SER A 229 -2.33 -14.49 32.90
CA SER A 229 -2.80 -14.71 34.27
C SER A 229 -4.04 -15.62 34.25
N PRO A 230 -4.38 -16.32 35.37
CA PRO A 230 -5.53 -17.22 35.40
C PRO A 230 -6.87 -16.46 35.52
N THR A 231 -6.96 -15.27 34.91
CA THR A 231 -8.11 -14.37 34.97
C THR A 231 -8.33 -13.73 33.59
N ALA A 232 -9.43 -12.98 33.40
CA ALA A 232 -9.64 -12.24 32.17
C ALA A 232 -8.94 -10.86 32.16
N ALA A 233 -8.12 -10.55 33.17
CA ALA A 233 -7.49 -9.26 33.36
C ALA A 233 -6.00 -9.30 32.96
N GLU A 234 -5.72 -8.98 31.70
CA GLU A 234 -4.38 -9.03 31.12
C GLU A 234 -3.91 -7.64 30.67
N SER A 235 -2.59 -7.48 30.57
CA SER A 235 -1.98 -6.26 30.06
C SER A 235 -0.71 -6.57 29.29
N CYS A 236 -0.63 -6.13 28.05
CA CYS A 236 0.50 -6.40 27.18
C CYS A 236 0.75 -5.20 26.27
N GLN A 237 2.02 -4.90 26.02
CA GLN A 237 2.42 -3.78 25.17
C GLN A 237 3.49 -4.19 24.17
N ALA A 238 3.38 -3.70 22.95
CA ALA A 238 4.38 -3.90 21.90
C ALA A 238 4.43 -2.69 20.96
N GLN A 239 5.53 -2.54 20.26
CA GLN A 239 5.73 -1.50 19.25
C GLN A 239 6.16 -2.15 17.94
N GLY A 240 5.67 -1.63 16.83
CA GLY A 240 6.04 -2.05 15.49
C GLY A 240 4.91 -1.84 14.50
N ASN A 241 5.20 -2.11 13.23
CA ASN A 241 4.20 -2.08 12.17
C ASN A 241 3.52 -3.44 12.06
N ASN A 242 2.26 -3.46 11.65
CA ASN A 242 1.50 -4.70 11.50
C ASN A 242 1.34 -5.47 12.82
N LEU A 243 0.99 -4.76 13.91
CA LEU A 243 0.76 -5.37 15.23
C LEU A 243 -0.62 -6.02 15.29
N TYR A 244 -0.66 -7.31 15.58
CA TYR A 244 -1.91 -8.05 15.81
C TYR A 244 -2.10 -8.26 17.30
N VAL A 245 -3.15 -7.68 17.87
CA VAL A 245 -3.54 -7.92 19.26
C VAL A 245 -4.56 -9.05 19.26
N SER A 246 -4.43 -10.04 20.14
CA SER A 246 -5.29 -11.22 20.14
C SER A 246 -5.62 -11.69 21.53
N VAL A 247 -6.86 -12.11 21.74
CA VAL A 247 -7.34 -12.69 22.99
C VAL A 247 -7.64 -14.16 22.76
N TYR A 248 -7.11 -15.02 23.63
CA TYR A 248 -7.33 -16.47 23.61
C TYR A 248 -8.13 -16.89 24.83
N GLY A 249 -9.21 -17.65 24.64
CA GLY A 249 -9.97 -18.23 25.74
C GLY A 249 -9.30 -19.48 26.30
N TRP A 250 -8.52 -19.37 27.38
CA TRP A 250 -7.98 -20.55 28.07
C TRP A 250 -9.10 -21.36 28.75
N SER A 251 -10.12 -20.66 29.23
CA SER A 251 -11.43 -21.20 29.59
C SER A 251 -12.55 -20.47 28.83
N ALA A 252 -13.81 -20.89 29.02
CA ALA A 252 -14.92 -20.03 28.65
C ALA A 252 -14.78 -18.69 29.38
N THR A 253 -14.82 -17.58 28.64
CA THR A 253 -14.48 -16.25 29.15
C THR A 253 -15.36 -15.18 28.52
N ARG A 254 -15.57 -14.09 29.27
CA ARG A 254 -16.15 -12.83 28.78
C ARG A 254 -15.20 -11.71 29.12
N TYR A 255 -14.79 -10.94 28.12
CA TYR A 255 -13.81 -9.89 28.31
C TYR A 255 -14.23 -8.59 27.61
N THR A 256 -13.73 -7.48 28.14
CA THR A 256 -13.64 -6.18 27.47
C THR A 256 -12.17 -5.89 27.21
N ILE A 257 -11.80 -5.63 25.97
CA ILE A 257 -10.46 -5.21 25.57
C ILE A 257 -10.41 -3.71 25.35
N ASN A 258 -9.32 -3.07 25.76
CA ASN A 258 -8.95 -1.70 25.40
C ASN A 258 -7.57 -1.72 24.75
N ILE A 259 -7.47 -1.18 23.55
CA ILE A 259 -6.22 -1.06 22.78
C ILE A 259 -6.00 0.42 22.49
N GLN A 260 -4.84 0.93 22.87
CA GLN A 260 -4.49 2.33 22.66
C GLN A 260 -3.03 2.47 22.28
N GLU A 261 -2.74 3.44 21.43
CA GLU A 261 -1.38 3.88 21.17
C GLU A 261 -0.93 4.80 22.31
N GLN A 262 0.16 4.43 22.98
CA GLN A 262 0.83 5.29 23.94
C GLN A 262 1.67 6.31 23.16
N SER A 263 1.40 7.59 23.38
CA SER A 263 2.25 8.67 22.88
C SER A 263 3.57 8.68 23.65
N ASP A 264 4.59 8.04 23.08
CA ASP A 264 5.96 8.23 23.53
C ASP A 264 6.44 9.59 22.99
N ASN A 265 6.72 10.54 23.88
CA ASN A 265 7.33 11.82 23.56
C ASN A 265 8.63 11.61 22.76
N GLY A 266 8.57 11.86 21.45
CA GLY A 266 9.67 12.12 20.51
C GLY A 266 11.01 11.42 20.78
N GLY A 267 11.27 10.31 20.08
CA GLY A 267 12.57 9.63 20.13
C GLY A 267 12.67 8.40 19.22
N GLY A 268 12.58 8.58 17.91
CA GLY A 268 12.93 7.57 16.90
C GLY A 268 14.30 7.83 16.25
N ASN A 269 14.81 6.89 15.44
CA ASN A 269 15.96 7.12 14.55
C ASN A 269 15.45 7.45 13.14
N TRP A 270 16.12 8.37 12.44
CA TRP A 270 15.89 8.61 11.01
C TRP A 270 16.56 7.50 10.21
N ASP A 271 15.79 6.46 9.91
CA ASP A 271 16.29 5.31 9.16
C ASP A 271 16.55 5.69 7.70
N LYS A 272 17.68 5.21 7.18
CA LYS A 272 18.02 5.35 5.77
C LYS A 272 17.31 4.26 4.97
N PRO A 273 16.71 4.57 3.81
CA PRO A 273 16.24 3.53 2.92
C PRO A 273 17.43 2.72 2.38
N VAL A 274 17.17 1.48 2.01
CA VAL A 274 18.09 0.71 1.16
C VAL A 274 18.11 1.38 -0.21
N VAL A 275 19.29 1.59 -0.79
CA VAL A 275 19.41 2.22 -2.10
C VAL A 275 20.07 1.28 -3.09
N ASP A 276 19.32 0.92 -4.14
CA ASP A 276 19.84 0.23 -5.31
C ASP A 276 20.20 1.25 -6.38
N PHE A 277 21.50 1.58 -6.47
CA PHE A 277 22.02 2.38 -7.57
C PHE A 277 22.25 1.48 -8.79
N VAL A 278 21.52 1.76 -9.88
CA VAL A 278 21.58 0.98 -11.12
C VAL A 278 21.94 1.90 -12.27
N ASP A 279 23.02 1.54 -12.97
CA ASP A 279 23.44 2.25 -14.16
C ASP A 279 23.13 1.41 -15.39
N MET A 280 22.07 1.80 -16.11
CA MET A 280 21.57 1.07 -17.27
C MET A 280 22.39 1.39 -18.53
N ASN A 281 23.15 2.50 -18.53
CA ASN A 281 23.92 3.00 -19.67
C ASN A 281 25.32 3.47 -19.24
N PRO A 282 26.16 2.55 -18.72
CA PRO A 282 27.46 2.88 -18.15
C PRO A 282 28.46 3.46 -19.15
N GLU A 283 28.25 3.26 -20.44
CA GLU A 283 29.07 3.79 -21.52
C GLU A 283 28.89 5.30 -21.75
N THR A 284 27.80 5.90 -21.27
CA THR A 284 27.47 7.30 -21.54
C THR A 284 28.35 8.26 -20.74
N ALA A 285 28.69 9.42 -21.33
CA ALA A 285 29.50 10.44 -20.68
C ALA A 285 28.85 10.93 -19.37
N GLY A 286 27.53 11.11 -19.37
CA GLY A 286 26.76 11.46 -18.16
C GLY A 286 26.92 10.45 -17.03
N SER A 287 26.85 9.15 -17.33
CA SER A 287 27.09 8.10 -16.32
C SER A 287 28.51 8.18 -15.75
N GLN A 288 29.52 8.32 -16.62
CA GLN A 288 30.91 8.42 -16.21
C GLN A 288 31.17 9.65 -15.33
N LEU A 289 30.47 10.77 -15.60
CA LEU A 289 30.49 11.95 -14.72
C LEU A 289 29.95 11.62 -13.33
N VAL A 290 28.79 10.98 -13.20
CA VAL A 290 28.21 10.63 -11.90
C VAL A 290 29.16 9.74 -11.09
N LYS A 291 29.68 8.68 -11.70
CA LYS A 291 30.62 7.74 -11.05
C LYS A 291 31.91 8.41 -10.59
N ARG A 292 32.39 9.42 -11.33
CA ARG A 292 33.56 10.22 -10.95
C ARG A 292 33.25 11.17 -9.78
N ILE A 293 32.10 11.84 -9.82
CA ILE A 293 31.75 12.96 -8.95
C ILE A 293 31.18 12.49 -7.61
N ILE A 294 30.45 11.39 -7.60
CA ILE A 294 29.80 10.79 -6.43
C ILE A 294 30.42 9.41 -6.19
N SER A 295 31.33 9.35 -5.22
CA SER A 295 32.13 8.14 -4.92
C SER A 295 31.31 6.99 -4.32
N ASP A 296 30.25 7.29 -3.57
CA ASP A 296 29.28 6.31 -3.06
C ASP A 296 27.84 6.81 -3.35
N PRO A 297 27.32 6.53 -4.56
CA PRO A 297 25.99 7.00 -4.97
C PRO A 297 24.88 6.53 -4.05
N ALA A 298 24.93 5.26 -3.62
CA ALA A 298 23.90 4.68 -2.77
C ALA A 298 23.85 5.37 -1.40
N ALA A 299 25.00 5.54 -0.72
CA ALA A 299 25.03 6.22 0.57
C ALA A 299 24.68 7.71 0.47
N HIS A 300 25.09 8.38 -0.62
CA HIS A 300 24.75 9.77 -0.89
C HIS A 300 23.24 9.96 -1.04
N MET A 301 22.59 9.13 -1.87
CA MET A 301 21.14 9.16 -2.07
C MET A 301 20.39 8.83 -0.78
N ALA A 302 20.82 7.80 -0.04
CA ALA A 302 20.22 7.43 1.24
C ALA A 302 20.24 8.59 2.25
N LYS A 303 21.33 9.38 2.25
CA LYS A 303 21.44 10.59 3.08
C LYS A 303 20.44 11.66 2.63
N ARG A 304 20.31 11.92 1.32
CA ARG A 304 19.33 12.88 0.78
C ARG A 304 17.89 12.50 1.13
N CYS A 305 17.57 11.21 1.16
CA CYS A 305 16.26 10.75 1.63
C CYS A 305 15.97 11.15 3.07
N VAL A 306 16.94 10.99 3.98
CA VAL A 306 16.81 11.43 5.37
C VAL A 306 16.71 12.95 5.49
N ASP A 307 17.45 13.68 4.66
CA ASP A 307 17.41 15.15 4.66
C ASP A 307 16.01 15.66 4.26
N VAL A 308 15.38 15.08 3.23
CA VAL A 308 14.00 15.38 2.83
C VAL A 308 12.99 15.00 3.91
N ALA A 309 13.11 13.81 4.49
CA ALA A 309 12.23 13.35 5.56
C ALA A 309 12.19 14.35 6.74
N LYS A 310 13.35 14.88 7.12
CA LYS A 310 13.47 15.91 8.17
C LYS A 310 12.87 17.25 7.80
N VAL A 311 12.73 17.57 6.52
CA VAL A 311 12.02 18.78 6.08
C VAL A 311 10.52 18.61 6.33
N LEU A 312 9.97 17.44 6.00
CA LEU A 312 8.54 17.16 6.03
C LEU A 312 7.99 16.75 7.40
N TYR A 313 8.83 16.15 8.25
CA TYR A 313 8.40 15.55 9.51
C TYR A 313 9.25 15.99 10.71
N THR A 314 8.66 15.92 11.91
CA THR A 314 9.37 16.08 13.19
C THR A 314 9.67 14.75 13.86
N ASP A 315 8.77 13.77 13.74
CA ASP A 315 8.99 12.43 14.25
C ASP A 315 9.54 11.54 13.11
N PRO A 316 10.73 10.93 13.27
CA PRO A 316 11.25 9.96 12.32
C PRO A 316 10.26 8.86 11.95
N LYS A 317 9.36 8.47 12.87
CA LYS A 317 8.38 7.40 12.65
C LYS A 317 7.33 7.76 11.60
N GLU A 318 6.94 9.04 11.53
CA GLU A 318 6.01 9.54 10.49
C GLU A 318 6.64 9.45 9.09
N SER A 319 7.98 9.43 9.02
CA SER A 319 8.71 9.30 7.76
C SER A 319 8.98 7.86 7.33
N GLN A 320 8.72 6.82 8.13
CA GLN A 320 9.12 5.43 7.80
C GLN A 320 8.34 4.78 6.63
N ARG A 321 7.62 5.57 5.84
CA ARG A 321 6.94 5.12 4.61
C ARG A 321 7.92 4.61 3.58
N PHE A 322 9.09 5.25 3.45
CA PHE A 322 10.05 5.01 2.37
C PHE A 322 11.19 4.08 2.80
N ARG A 323 11.26 2.86 2.25
CA ARG A 323 12.19 1.81 2.67
C ARG A 323 13.24 1.47 1.63
N HIS A 324 12.90 1.61 0.35
CA HIS A 324 13.78 1.28 -0.75
C HIS A 324 13.72 2.34 -1.86
N LEU A 325 14.90 2.82 -2.23
CA LEU A 325 15.10 3.68 -3.39
C LEU A 325 15.86 2.89 -4.45
N ARG A 326 15.26 2.70 -5.61
CA ARG A 326 16.01 2.36 -6.81
C ARG A 326 16.36 3.66 -7.55
N PHE A 327 17.64 3.89 -7.79
CA PHE A 327 18.08 5.05 -8.58
C PHE A 327 18.68 4.57 -9.89
N GLU A 328 18.04 4.91 -11.01
CA GLU A 328 18.46 4.50 -12.35
C GLU A 328 19.13 5.65 -13.10
N LEU A 329 20.34 5.42 -13.61
CA LEU A 329 20.90 6.22 -14.69
C LEU A 329 20.54 5.59 -16.03
N ARG A 330 19.89 6.36 -16.91
CA ARG A 330 19.47 5.89 -18.25
C ARG A 330 19.74 6.95 -19.30
N GLU A 331 20.05 6.54 -20.52
CA GLU A 331 20.17 7.48 -21.65
C GLU A 331 18.79 7.92 -22.17
N LYS A 332 17.83 6.99 -22.18
CA LYS A 332 16.45 7.17 -22.65
C LYS A 332 15.46 6.64 -21.62
N ASP A 333 14.24 7.19 -21.65
CA ASP A 333 13.15 6.72 -20.79
C ASP A 333 12.69 5.29 -21.21
N ALA A 334 11.68 4.76 -20.52
CA ALA A 334 11.14 3.43 -20.82
C ALA A 334 10.52 3.30 -22.24
N TRP A 335 10.28 4.41 -22.92
CA TRP A 335 9.65 4.48 -24.25
C TRP A 335 10.63 4.94 -25.35
N GLY A 336 11.91 5.16 -25.02
CA GLY A 336 12.95 5.58 -25.97
C GLY A 336 13.09 7.09 -26.17
N ASN A 337 12.41 7.93 -25.39
CA ASN A 337 12.46 9.40 -25.49
C ASN A 337 13.55 10.01 -24.61
N ASP A 338 13.98 11.22 -24.96
CA ASP A 338 14.82 12.03 -24.07
C ASP A 338 13.98 12.56 -22.90
N PHE A 339 14.57 12.59 -21.72
CA PHE A 339 13.93 13.01 -20.47
C PHE A 339 14.94 13.69 -19.54
N VAL A 340 14.48 14.21 -18.40
CA VAL A 340 15.33 14.81 -17.36
C VAL A 340 15.43 13.86 -16.17
N ALA A 341 14.33 13.74 -15.44
CA ALA A 341 14.14 12.79 -14.36
C ALA A 341 12.65 12.50 -14.22
N TYR A 342 12.32 11.35 -13.65
CA TYR A 342 10.96 11.05 -13.22
C TYR A 342 10.97 9.98 -12.13
N LYS A 343 9.93 10.01 -11.30
CA LYS A 343 9.63 8.96 -10.33
C LYS A 343 8.73 7.88 -10.94
N LEU A 344 9.02 6.63 -10.58
CA LEU A 344 8.12 5.47 -10.70
C LEU A 344 7.92 4.83 -9.32
N GLY A 345 6.94 3.95 -9.24
CA GLY A 345 6.58 3.26 -7.99
C GLY A 345 5.20 3.69 -7.51
N GLN A 346 4.55 2.80 -6.76
CA GLN A 346 3.22 3.04 -6.22
C GLN A 346 3.34 3.85 -4.93
N ASP A 347 2.57 4.92 -4.81
CA ASP A 347 2.54 5.75 -3.60
C ASP A 347 2.19 4.88 -2.38
N GLY A 348 2.94 5.07 -1.28
CA GLY A 348 2.76 4.29 -0.05
C GLY A 348 3.27 2.84 -0.08
N SER A 349 3.81 2.34 -1.20
CA SER A 349 4.43 1.00 -1.24
C SER A 349 5.71 0.90 -0.42
N GLY A 350 6.34 2.03 -0.14
CA GLY A 350 7.66 2.16 0.45
C GLY A 350 8.82 1.86 -0.50
N GLU A 351 8.49 1.68 -1.77
CA GLU A 351 9.43 1.47 -2.86
C GLU A 351 9.28 2.64 -3.85
N MET A 352 10.39 3.20 -4.31
CA MET A 352 10.38 4.26 -5.31
C MET A 352 11.55 4.06 -6.25
N THR A 353 11.30 4.27 -7.54
CA THR A 353 12.37 4.37 -8.52
C THR A 353 12.50 5.81 -8.97
N ILE A 354 13.70 6.37 -8.91
CA ILE A 354 14.02 7.64 -9.57
C ILE A 354 14.87 7.30 -10.79
N ALA A 355 14.40 7.63 -11.98
CA ALA A 355 15.20 7.55 -13.19
C ALA A 355 15.75 8.94 -13.53
N VAL A 356 17.04 9.03 -13.83
CA VAL A 356 17.72 10.27 -14.24
C VAL A 356 18.45 10.07 -15.57
N SER A 357 18.28 11.05 -16.45
CA SER A 357 18.83 11.04 -17.80
C SER A 357 20.33 11.35 -17.80
N THR A 358 21.14 10.43 -18.32
CA THR A 358 22.57 10.66 -18.49
C THR A 358 22.86 11.75 -19.52
N LYS A 359 22.02 11.90 -20.55
CA LYS A 359 22.11 13.00 -21.51
C LYS A 359 21.85 14.36 -20.89
N HIS A 360 20.87 14.43 -19.98
CA HIS A 360 20.57 15.64 -19.25
C HIS A 360 21.75 16.05 -18.36
N LEU A 361 22.33 15.10 -17.62
CA LEU A 361 23.50 15.37 -16.79
C LEU A 361 24.70 15.84 -17.62
N GLU A 362 24.96 15.23 -18.78
CA GLU A 362 26.02 15.71 -19.68
C GLU A 362 25.76 17.14 -20.16
N LYS A 363 24.51 17.46 -20.51
CA LYS A 363 24.11 18.82 -20.90
C LYS A 363 24.36 19.80 -19.75
N VAL A 364 23.88 19.49 -18.54
CA VAL A 364 24.06 20.32 -17.34
C VAL A 364 25.53 20.55 -17.04
N TYR A 365 26.38 19.53 -17.18
CA TYR A 365 27.82 19.67 -16.98
C TYR A 365 28.43 20.66 -17.98
N ARG A 366 28.11 20.52 -19.27
CA ARG A 366 28.64 21.43 -20.30
C ARG A 366 28.15 22.87 -20.12
N GLU A 367 26.87 23.06 -19.82
CA GLU A 367 26.26 24.37 -19.59
C GLU A 367 26.73 25.00 -18.27
N GLY A 368 27.08 24.17 -17.28
CA GLY A 368 27.71 24.54 -16.03
C GLY A 368 29.22 24.78 -16.13
N ASN A 369 29.75 25.10 -17.32
CA ASN A 369 31.17 25.34 -17.57
C ASN A 369 32.09 24.16 -17.19
N ASN A 370 31.60 22.93 -17.30
CA ASN A 370 32.30 21.71 -16.88
C ASN A 370 32.66 21.68 -15.38
N ASP A 371 31.83 22.31 -14.54
CA ASP A 371 31.97 22.26 -13.07
C ASP A 371 31.27 21.01 -12.50
N ASP A 372 32.00 20.23 -11.70
CA ASP A 372 31.47 19.09 -10.97
C ASP A 372 30.33 19.49 -10.01
N ASN A 373 30.35 20.72 -9.49
CA ASN A 373 29.30 21.21 -8.62
C ASN A 373 27.96 21.36 -9.35
N ALA A 374 27.96 21.64 -10.65
CA ALA A 374 26.70 21.70 -11.43
C ALA A 374 25.99 20.34 -11.45
N ILE A 375 26.76 19.25 -11.51
CA ILE A 375 26.21 17.90 -11.45
C ILE A 375 25.74 17.53 -10.04
N ARG A 376 26.51 17.89 -9.01
CA ARG A 376 26.10 17.68 -7.61
C ARG A 376 24.80 18.42 -7.29
N ASP A 377 24.73 19.70 -7.64
CA ASP A 377 23.56 20.54 -7.41
C ASP A 377 22.32 20.01 -8.16
N GLU A 378 22.50 19.50 -9.38
CA GLU A 378 21.37 18.95 -10.14
C GLU A 378 20.90 17.60 -9.61
N ILE A 379 21.81 16.68 -9.26
CA ILE A 379 21.44 15.40 -8.65
C ILE A 379 20.76 15.62 -7.31
N ASP A 380 21.32 16.48 -6.45
CA ASP A 380 20.70 16.80 -5.17
C ASP A 380 19.36 17.51 -5.38
N GLY A 381 19.26 18.45 -6.32
CA GLY A 381 17.99 19.10 -6.65
C GLY A 381 16.91 18.13 -7.15
N ILE A 382 17.27 17.15 -7.99
CA ILE A 382 16.36 16.08 -8.40
C ILE A 382 15.97 15.24 -7.20
N LEU A 383 16.93 14.82 -6.36
CA LEU A 383 16.63 14.02 -5.17
C LEU A 383 15.71 14.76 -4.20
N PHE A 384 15.93 16.04 -3.91
CA PHE A 384 15.04 16.80 -3.02
C PHE A 384 13.62 16.94 -3.58
N HIS A 385 13.45 17.07 -4.90
CA HIS A 385 12.14 17.11 -5.53
C HIS A 385 11.49 15.71 -5.54
N GLU A 386 12.11 14.74 -6.18
CA GLU A 386 11.52 13.40 -6.40
C GLU A 386 11.34 12.61 -5.11
N VAL A 387 12.27 12.74 -4.15
CA VAL A 387 12.12 12.06 -2.84
C VAL A 387 11.04 12.72 -1.99
N THR A 388 10.68 13.98 -2.23
CA THR A 388 9.51 14.57 -1.57
C THR A 388 8.26 13.78 -1.90
N HIS A 389 8.07 13.36 -3.16
CA HIS A 389 6.95 12.51 -3.57
C HIS A 389 6.95 11.12 -2.92
N GLY A 390 8.11 10.65 -2.45
CA GLY A 390 8.22 9.39 -1.69
C GLY A 390 7.75 9.51 -0.23
N TYR A 391 7.72 10.73 0.31
CA TYR A 391 7.42 10.97 1.72
C TYR A 391 6.13 11.74 1.94
N ASN A 392 5.77 12.69 1.08
CA ASN A 392 4.65 13.59 1.31
C ASN A 392 3.31 12.85 1.44
N ASN A 393 2.40 13.49 2.15
CA ASN A 393 1.01 13.11 2.19
C ASN A 393 0.28 13.63 0.95
N SER A 394 -0.81 12.98 0.55
CA SER A 394 -1.64 13.41 -0.59
C SER A 394 -2.99 13.94 -0.09
N PRO A 395 -3.41 15.16 -0.48
CA PRO A 395 -4.66 15.73 -0.06
C PRO A 395 -5.84 15.05 -0.77
N ILE A 396 -7.01 15.03 -0.12
CA ILE A 396 -8.26 14.61 -0.75
C ILE A 396 -8.96 15.85 -1.32
N THR A 397 -8.93 15.99 -2.64
CA THR A 397 -9.50 17.11 -3.39
C THR A 397 -10.51 16.60 -4.44
N HIS A 398 -11.34 17.50 -4.96
CA HIS A 398 -12.31 17.14 -6.00
C HIS A 398 -11.66 16.94 -7.39
N ASP A 399 -10.44 17.43 -7.57
CA ASP A 399 -9.60 17.25 -8.76
C ASP A 399 -8.50 16.21 -8.53
N GLY A 400 -8.02 15.59 -9.61
CA GLY A 400 -6.87 14.71 -9.62
C GLY A 400 -5.61 15.36 -10.19
N TYR A 401 -4.51 14.62 -10.18
CA TYR A 401 -3.21 15.10 -10.67
C TYR A 401 -3.24 15.59 -12.13
N GLY A 402 -4.00 14.93 -13.00
CA GLY A 402 -4.09 15.28 -14.43
C GLY A 402 -4.82 16.59 -14.74
N ASP A 403 -5.59 17.12 -13.79
CA ASP A 403 -6.43 18.29 -14.00
C ASP A 403 -5.66 19.61 -13.89
N GLY A 404 -4.44 19.57 -13.34
CA GLY A 404 -3.60 20.76 -13.13
C GLY A 404 -4.25 21.78 -12.18
N GLY A 405 -5.01 21.29 -11.20
CA GLY A 405 -5.71 22.03 -10.16
C GLY A 405 -5.04 21.94 -8.78
N PRO A 406 -5.79 22.13 -7.68
CA PRO A 406 -5.29 22.03 -6.31
C PRO A 406 -4.45 20.80 -5.97
N TYR A 407 -4.85 19.59 -6.40
CA TYR A 407 -4.08 18.36 -6.10
C TYR A 407 -2.67 18.43 -6.67
N TRP A 408 -2.60 18.79 -7.95
CA TRP A 408 -1.35 18.90 -8.69
C TRP A 408 -0.47 20.03 -8.14
N ALA A 409 -1.06 21.19 -7.88
CA ALA A 409 -0.35 22.34 -7.34
C ALA A 409 0.22 22.07 -5.94
N TYR A 410 -0.52 21.34 -5.09
CA TYR A 410 -0.01 20.84 -3.82
C TYR A 410 1.20 19.92 -4.05
N THR A 411 1.04 18.92 -4.91
CA THR A 411 2.02 17.83 -5.10
C THR A 411 3.33 18.38 -5.64
N GLU A 412 3.30 19.04 -6.79
CA GLU A 412 4.50 19.58 -7.45
C GLU A 412 5.04 20.81 -6.75
N GLY A 413 4.16 21.64 -6.19
CA GLY A 413 4.54 22.83 -5.45
C GLY A 413 5.27 22.50 -4.15
N LEU A 414 4.81 21.51 -3.38
CA LEU A 414 5.48 21.07 -2.16
C LEU A 414 6.87 20.51 -2.46
N ALA A 415 6.99 19.65 -3.48
CA ALA A 415 8.27 19.08 -3.90
C ALA A 415 9.28 20.17 -4.32
N ASP A 416 8.84 21.17 -5.10
CA ASP A 416 9.72 22.28 -5.45
C ASP A 416 10.01 23.21 -4.27
N ALA A 417 9.09 23.42 -3.33
CA ALA A 417 9.38 24.19 -2.12
C ALA A 417 10.48 23.54 -1.28
N VAL A 418 10.47 22.20 -1.16
CA VAL A 418 11.53 21.41 -0.50
C VAL A 418 12.86 21.55 -1.25
N ARG A 419 12.86 21.42 -2.58
CA ARG A 419 14.04 21.63 -3.43
C ARG A 419 14.61 23.05 -3.28
N ILE A 420 13.77 24.07 -3.33
CA ILE A 420 14.16 25.48 -3.26
C ILE A 420 14.74 25.80 -1.88
N GLY A 421 14.06 25.38 -0.81
CA GLY A 421 14.50 25.61 0.57
C GLY A 421 15.75 24.85 0.98
N ALA A 422 16.24 23.93 0.15
CA ALA A 422 17.52 23.25 0.30
C ALA A 422 18.66 23.87 -0.53
N GLY A 423 18.40 24.97 -1.24
CA GLY A 423 19.41 25.67 -2.05
C GLY A 423 19.44 25.29 -3.53
N PHE A 424 18.65 24.30 -3.98
CA PHE A 424 18.76 23.74 -5.34
C PHE A 424 17.82 24.40 -6.35
N HIS A 425 17.85 25.72 -6.44
CA HIS A 425 16.91 26.52 -7.25
C HIS A 425 17.57 27.34 -8.37
N LYS A 426 18.90 27.29 -8.54
CA LYS A 426 19.67 28.23 -9.39
C LYS A 426 19.23 28.30 -10.86
N THR A 427 18.56 27.27 -11.37
CA THR A 427 18.00 27.21 -12.73
C THR A 427 16.57 27.74 -12.83
N ARG A 428 16.01 28.26 -11.73
CA ARG A 428 14.60 28.66 -11.57
C ARG A 428 14.50 30.02 -10.91
N GLN A 429 13.41 30.73 -11.16
CA GLN A 429 13.15 32.06 -10.60
C GLN A 429 11.67 32.18 -10.16
N PRO A 430 11.35 33.04 -9.18
CA PRO A 430 9.98 33.40 -8.83
C PRO A 430 9.15 33.80 -10.06
N ASP A 431 7.99 33.17 -10.27
CA ASP A 431 7.02 33.54 -11.31
C ASP A 431 5.73 34.11 -10.68
N ILE A 432 5.73 35.41 -10.42
CA ILE A 432 4.56 36.13 -9.89
C ILE A 432 3.53 36.49 -10.98
N THR A 433 3.83 36.19 -12.24
CA THR A 433 2.98 36.56 -13.40
C THR A 433 2.10 35.42 -13.89
N ASN A 434 2.28 34.23 -13.32
CA ASN A 434 1.52 33.05 -13.68
C ASN A 434 0.00 33.28 -13.50
N PRO A 435 -0.83 33.09 -14.53
CA PRO A 435 -2.28 33.30 -14.41
C PRO A 435 -2.96 32.33 -13.44
N LYS A 436 -2.34 31.16 -13.17
CA LYS A 436 -2.83 30.20 -12.17
C LYS A 436 -2.42 30.55 -10.74
N LYS A 437 -1.59 31.58 -10.53
CA LYS A 437 -1.09 31.99 -9.21
C LYS A 437 -0.47 30.79 -8.46
N TRP A 438 -0.82 30.58 -7.20
CA TRP A 438 -0.38 29.44 -6.38
C TRP A 438 -0.85 28.06 -6.90
N LEU A 439 -1.72 28.00 -7.91
CA LEU A 439 -2.08 26.77 -8.60
C LEU A 439 -1.20 26.47 -9.82
N GLY A 440 -0.10 27.21 -10.00
CA GLY A 440 0.84 27.04 -11.10
C GLY A 440 1.72 25.80 -11.02
N GLY A 441 1.72 25.08 -9.89
CA GLY A 441 2.58 23.92 -9.63
C GLY A 441 4.07 24.27 -9.68
N TYR A 442 4.92 23.25 -9.55
CA TYR A 442 6.38 23.35 -9.71
C TYR A 442 6.97 24.66 -9.16
N THR A 443 7.69 25.41 -10.01
CA THR A 443 8.41 26.64 -9.69
C THR A 443 7.49 27.70 -9.07
N THR A 444 6.31 27.93 -9.66
CA THR A 444 5.40 28.99 -9.23
C THR A 444 4.89 28.75 -7.82
N THR A 445 4.35 27.56 -7.57
CA THR A 445 3.84 27.21 -6.24
C THR A 445 4.98 26.99 -5.25
N GLY A 446 6.10 26.39 -5.68
CA GLY A 446 7.25 26.11 -4.83
C GLY A 446 7.90 27.35 -4.24
N PHE A 447 8.16 28.39 -5.05
CA PHE A 447 8.70 29.65 -4.53
C PHE A 447 7.71 30.36 -3.60
N PHE A 448 6.41 30.28 -3.88
CA PHE A 448 5.38 30.83 -3.01
C PHE A 448 5.34 30.12 -1.65
N LEU A 449 5.31 28.79 -1.61
CA LEU A 449 5.32 28.05 -0.35
C LEU A 449 6.63 28.26 0.43
N HIS A 450 7.77 28.39 -0.27
CA HIS A 450 9.05 28.74 0.37
C HIS A 450 9.04 30.16 0.96
N TYR A 451 8.44 31.13 0.27
CA TYR A 451 8.19 32.47 0.82
C TYR A 451 7.37 32.40 2.11
N ILE A 452 6.28 31.63 2.13
CA ILE A 452 5.46 31.47 3.34
C ILE A 452 6.28 30.85 4.48
N LYS A 453 7.08 29.82 4.18
CA LYS A 453 8.00 29.23 5.16
C LYS A 453 8.96 30.26 5.74
N GLN A 454 9.54 31.10 4.89
CA GLN A 454 10.57 32.05 5.31
C GLN A 454 9.99 33.24 6.08
N GLU A 455 8.93 33.85 5.56
CA GLU A 455 8.46 35.16 5.99
C GLU A 455 7.25 35.09 6.94
N LYS A 456 6.55 33.95 7.00
CA LYS A 456 5.29 33.82 7.76
C LYS A 456 5.35 32.75 8.84
N ASP A 457 5.81 31.53 8.52
CA ASP A 457 5.89 30.44 9.48
C ASP A 457 7.01 29.44 9.14
N PRO A 458 8.10 29.34 9.93
CA PRO A 458 9.23 28.44 9.65
C PRO A 458 8.86 26.95 9.63
N LEU A 459 7.71 26.56 10.21
CA LEU A 459 7.18 25.21 10.21
C LEU A 459 6.14 24.97 9.11
N PHE A 460 5.89 25.95 8.25
CA PHE A 460 4.80 25.91 7.27
C PHE A 460 4.83 24.67 6.37
N ILE A 461 5.98 24.29 5.83
CA ILE A 461 6.11 23.12 4.94
C ILE A 461 5.64 21.82 5.63
N ARG A 462 5.95 21.67 6.92
CA ARG A 462 5.51 20.51 7.72
C ARG A 462 4.01 20.54 7.95
N LYS A 463 3.48 21.69 8.38
CA LYS A 463 2.04 21.87 8.62
C LYS A 463 1.23 21.71 7.34
N PHE A 464 1.74 22.20 6.22
CA PHE A 464 1.13 22.06 4.90
C PHE A 464 1.11 20.59 4.47
N ASN A 465 2.20 19.85 4.64
CA ASN A 465 2.23 18.41 4.41
C ASN A 465 1.28 17.64 5.34
N GLN A 466 1.21 18.00 6.62
CA GLN A 466 0.30 17.39 7.59
C GLN A 466 -1.18 17.64 7.24
N SER A 467 -1.50 18.84 6.74
CA SER A 467 -2.87 19.22 6.38
C SER A 467 -3.54 18.28 5.38
N ALA A 468 -2.75 17.63 4.52
CA ALA A 468 -3.25 16.70 3.52
C ALA A 468 -3.96 15.47 4.12
N VAL A 469 -3.64 15.09 5.37
CA VAL A 469 -4.33 14.01 6.09
C VAL A 469 -5.28 14.53 7.17
N ASP A 470 -5.12 15.78 7.63
CA ASP A 470 -5.99 16.38 8.64
C ASP A 470 -7.40 16.67 8.09
N TYR A 471 -7.52 16.97 6.79
CA TYR A 471 -8.79 17.29 6.13
C TYR A 471 -9.31 16.11 5.31
N THR A 472 -10.42 15.52 5.76
CA THR A 472 -11.11 14.41 5.08
C THR A 472 -12.36 14.90 4.34
N ASN A 473 -13.07 13.99 3.65
CA ASN A 473 -14.34 14.26 2.95
C ASN A 473 -14.27 15.43 1.93
N TYR A 474 -13.18 15.49 1.16
CA TYR A 474 -12.97 16.51 0.11
C TYR A 474 -12.97 17.96 0.62
N THR A 475 -12.69 18.16 1.91
CA THR A 475 -12.73 19.49 2.52
C THR A 475 -11.38 20.21 2.53
N TRP A 476 -10.35 19.60 1.92
CA TRP A 476 -9.04 20.20 1.75
C TRP A 476 -9.07 21.27 0.65
N SER A 477 -8.56 22.46 0.94
CA SER A 477 -8.30 23.50 -0.06
C SER A 477 -7.15 24.38 0.40
N PHE A 478 -6.44 25.00 -0.55
CA PHE A 478 -5.39 25.98 -0.20
C PHE A 478 -5.93 27.09 0.72
N ASP A 479 -7.12 27.62 0.43
CA ASP A 479 -7.68 28.70 1.23
C ASP A 479 -7.96 28.28 2.68
N ARG A 480 -8.51 27.07 2.87
CA ARG A 480 -8.74 26.52 4.19
C ARG A 480 -7.43 26.29 4.94
N VAL A 481 -6.46 25.63 4.31
CA VAL A 481 -5.15 25.33 4.90
C VAL A 481 -4.42 26.61 5.31
N PHE A 482 -4.43 27.63 4.45
CA PHE A 482 -3.81 28.92 4.77
C PHE A 482 -4.55 29.64 5.90
N THR A 483 -5.88 29.61 5.90
CA THR A 483 -6.67 30.21 6.98
C THR A 483 -6.39 29.53 8.31
N ASP A 484 -6.35 28.20 8.33
CA ASP A 484 -6.16 27.43 9.57
C ASP A 484 -4.72 27.53 10.10
N ILE A 485 -3.71 27.62 9.24
CA ILE A 485 -2.29 27.72 9.65
C ILE A 485 -1.87 29.17 9.94
N LEU A 486 -2.28 30.13 9.11
CA LEU A 486 -1.77 31.52 9.12
C LEU A 486 -2.82 32.55 9.59
N GLY A 487 -4.09 32.18 9.68
CA GLY A 487 -5.18 33.11 9.98
C GLY A 487 -5.60 34.01 8.80
N ILE A 488 -5.08 33.77 7.60
CA ILE A 488 -5.40 34.51 6.38
C ILE A 488 -5.65 33.56 5.20
N GLY A 489 -6.55 33.93 4.30
CA GLY A 489 -6.81 33.16 3.07
C GLY A 489 -5.63 33.17 2.09
N VAL A 490 -5.60 32.18 1.19
CA VAL A 490 -4.48 31.97 0.27
C VAL A 490 -4.33 33.12 -0.73
N GLU A 491 -5.43 33.76 -1.14
CA GLU A 491 -5.38 34.91 -2.05
C GLU A 491 -4.64 36.09 -1.40
N GLN A 492 -4.91 36.39 -0.12
CA GLN A 492 -4.19 37.45 0.59
C GLN A 492 -2.71 37.11 0.73
N ALA A 493 -2.39 35.87 1.11
CA ALA A 493 -1.01 35.41 1.21
C ALA A 493 -0.25 35.51 -0.13
N TRP A 494 -0.93 35.22 -1.25
CA TRP A 494 -0.36 35.39 -2.59
C TRP A 494 -0.11 36.86 -2.94
N GLN A 495 -1.03 37.76 -2.62
CA GLN A 495 -0.82 39.19 -2.84
C GLN A 495 0.37 39.74 -2.02
N ASP A 496 0.52 39.29 -0.77
CA ASP A 496 1.68 39.61 0.06
C ASP A 496 3.00 39.14 -0.59
N TYR A 497 3.00 37.92 -1.16
CA TYR A 497 4.14 37.36 -1.88
C TYR A 497 4.49 38.18 -3.14
N VAL A 498 3.48 38.52 -3.95
CA VAL A 498 3.65 39.36 -5.16
C VAL A 498 4.26 40.70 -4.78
N GLN A 499 3.73 41.35 -3.74
CA GLN A 499 4.23 42.63 -3.28
C GLN A 499 5.67 42.54 -2.73
N PHE A 500 6.00 41.47 -2.00
CA PHE A 500 7.36 41.21 -1.52
C PHE A 500 8.37 41.15 -2.68
N ILE A 501 8.08 40.38 -3.73
CA ILE A 501 8.95 40.24 -4.90
C ILE A 501 9.05 41.57 -5.67
N GLN A 502 7.93 42.27 -5.90
CA GLN A 502 7.92 43.56 -6.61
C GLN A 502 8.71 44.65 -5.88
N ASN A 503 8.74 44.60 -4.55
CA ASN A 503 9.51 45.52 -3.72
C ASN A 503 11.00 45.14 -3.59
N GLY A 504 11.48 44.16 -4.37
CA GLY A 504 12.87 43.72 -4.37
C GLY A 504 13.23 42.73 -3.26
N GLY A 505 12.23 42.14 -2.59
CA GLY A 505 12.43 41.10 -1.59
C GLY A 505 13.23 39.92 -2.14
N GLN A 506 14.10 39.36 -1.31
CA GLN A 506 14.99 38.25 -1.68
C GLN A 506 14.69 37.05 -0.78
N LEU A 507 14.42 35.90 -1.38
CA LEU A 507 14.33 34.64 -0.66
C LEU A 507 15.73 34.13 -0.34
N GLN A 508 15.91 33.62 0.87
CA GLN A 508 17.13 32.97 1.34
C GLN A 508 17.01 31.48 1.04
N TYR A 509 18.13 30.85 0.67
CA TYR A 509 18.15 29.47 0.19
C TYR A 509 19.26 28.66 0.86
#